data_AF-A0A4R8XAV1-F1
#
_entry.id   AF-A0A4R8XAV1-F1
#
_cell.length_a   1.000
_cell.length_b   1.000
_cell.length_c   1.000
_cell.angle_alpha   90.00
_cell.angle_beta   90.00
_cell.angle_gamma   90.00
#
_symmetry.space_group_name_H-M   'P 1'
#
loop_
_entity.id
_entity.type
_entity.pdbx_description
1 polymer ?
#
loop_
_entity_poly.entity_id
_entity_poly.type
_entity_poly.pdbx_seq_one_letter_code
_entity_poly.pdbx_strand_id
1 'polypeptide(L)'
;MVAVGISVLGRPGADRTSIERVERMAKLEKAQEGLSSKLSVADEVVLHDFLRLDVLREVLDKKVGQVGRYERSVFSEAFKVLVDEDFELANLEPCWRAS
;
A
#
# COMPACT_ATOMS: atom_id res chain seq x y z
N MET A 1 -0.02 3.31 -9.28
CA MET A 1 1.25 3.71 -9.94
C MET A 1 1.79 5.07 -9.48
N VAL A 2 0.98 5.99 -8.95
CA VAL A 2 1.44 7.34 -8.52
C VAL A 2 2.20 7.31 -7.19
N ALA A 3 1.74 6.55 -6.18
CA ALA A 3 2.37 6.52 -4.85
C ALA A 3 3.82 5.98 -4.88
N VAL A 4 4.05 4.87 -5.58
CA VAL A 4 5.40 4.29 -5.79
C VAL A 4 6.28 5.26 -6.59
N GLY A 5 5.73 5.89 -7.63
CA GLY A 5 6.45 6.90 -8.41
C GLY A 5 6.93 8.09 -7.55
N ILE A 6 6.08 8.61 -6.66
CA ILE A 6 6.46 9.68 -5.71
C ILE A 6 7.49 9.18 -4.69
N SER A 7 7.32 7.96 -4.18
CA SER A 7 8.24 7.36 -3.20
C SER A 7 9.64 7.16 -3.80
N VAL A 8 9.73 6.71 -5.05
CA VAL A 8 11.01 6.46 -5.73
C VAL A 8 11.60 7.74 -6.31
N LEU A 9 10.86 8.46 -7.17
CA LEU A 9 11.43 9.51 -8.01
C LEU A 9 11.61 10.85 -7.30
N GLY A 10 10.78 11.12 -6.30
CA GLY A 10 10.66 12.46 -5.70
C GLY A 10 9.30 13.07 -5.99
N ARG A 11 9.06 14.24 -5.40
CA ARG A 11 7.93 15.08 -5.83
C ARG A 11 8.39 15.89 -7.05
N PRO A 12 7.51 16.20 -8.01
CA PRO A 12 7.86 17.09 -9.11
C PRO A 12 8.46 18.40 -8.58
N GLY A 13 9.70 18.73 -8.97
CA GLY A 13 10.45 19.89 -8.48
C GLY A 13 11.37 19.64 -7.27
N ALA A 14 11.34 18.42 -6.71
CA ALA A 14 12.26 17.93 -5.67
C ALA A 14 12.65 16.49 -6.03
N ASP A 15 13.24 16.32 -7.21
CA ASP A 15 13.66 15.02 -7.72
C ASP A 15 14.82 14.48 -6.90
N ARG A 16 14.77 13.17 -6.64
CA ARG A 16 15.87 12.48 -5.96
C ARG A 16 17.02 12.23 -6.91
N THR A 17 18.22 12.10 -6.37
CA THR A 17 19.40 11.74 -7.13
C THR A 17 19.29 10.33 -7.71
N SER A 18 20.12 10.00 -8.70
CA SER A 18 20.12 8.66 -9.29
C SER A 18 20.44 7.56 -8.27
N ILE A 19 21.30 7.85 -7.29
CA ILE A 19 21.70 6.89 -6.25
C ILE A 19 20.53 6.63 -5.29
N GLU A 20 19.89 7.68 -4.78
CA GLU A 20 18.74 7.56 -3.88
C GLU A 20 17.55 6.84 -4.53
N ARG A 21 17.36 7.01 -5.84
CA ARG A 21 16.32 6.30 -6.61
C ARG A 21 16.60 4.79 -6.65
N VAL A 22 17.84 4.39 -6.91
CA VAL A 22 18.25 2.98 -6.95
C VAL A 22 18.12 2.34 -5.57
N GLU A 23 18.59 3.01 -4.51
CA GLU A 23 18.49 2.50 -3.14
C GLU A 23 17.04 2.31 -2.69
N ARG A 24 16.16 3.29 -2.98
CA ARG A 24 14.73 3.18 -2.65
C ARG A 24 14.03 2.10 -3.46
N MET A 25 14.38 1.94 -4.75
CA MET A 25 13.82 0.86 -5.55
C MET A 25 14.21 -0.50 -4.99
N ALA A 26 15.50 -0.71 -4.67
CA ALA A 26 15.98 -1.96 -4.06
C ALA A 26 15.31 -2.24 -2.71
N LYS A 27 15.07 -1.20 -1.88
CA LYS A 27 14.34 -1.34 -0.62
C LYS A 27 12.89 -1.77 -0.84
N LEU A 28 12.20 -1.15 -1.82
CA LEU A 28 10.82 -1.48 -2.17
C LEU A 28 10.69 -2.89 -2.74
N GLU A 29 11.60 -3.30 -3.62
CA GLU A 29 11.64 -4.66 -4.18
C GLU A 29 11.81 -5.69 -3.06
N LYS A 30 12.76 -5.47 -2.15
CA LYS A 30 12.97 -6.36 -1.00
C LYS A 30 11.76 -6.41 -0.06
N ALA A 31 11.13 -5.26 0.20
CA ALA A 31 9.93 -5.20 1.04
C ALA A 31 8.74 -5.93 0.39
N GLN A 32 8.57 -5.76 -0.93
CA GLN A 32 7.55 -6.46 -1.70
C GLN A 32 7.80 -7.97 -1.75
N GLU A 33 9.03 -8.42 -1.97
CA GLU A 33 9.40 -9.84 -1.90
C GLU A 33 9.12 -10.43 -0.51
N GLY A 34 9.43 -9.68 0.55
CA GLY A 34 9.14 -10.07 1.92
C GLY A 34 7.64 -10.24 2.17
N LEU A 35 6.82 -9.28 1.70
CA LEU A 35 5.36 -9.37 1.79
C LEU A 35 4.82 -10.54 0.96
N SER A 36 5.24 -10.69 -0.29
CA SER A 36 4.81 -11.80 -1.15
C SER A 36 5.16 -13.16 -0.56
N SER A 37 6.36 -13.28 0.03
CA SER A 37 6.80 -14.49 0.70
C SER A 37 5.93 -14.80 1.92
N LYS A 38 5.66 -13.80 2.78
CA LYS A 38 4.74 -13.94 3.94
C LYS A 38 3.35 -14.42 3.50
N LEU A 39 2.79 -13.81 2.45
CA LEU A 39 1.46 -14.16 1.94
C LEU A 39 1.42 -15.55 1.30
N SER A 40 2.52 -16.01 0.69
CA SER A 40 2.58 -17.33 0.03
C SER A 40 2.62 -18.52 1.00
N VAL A 41 3.06 -18.29 2.25
CA VAL A 41 3.22 -19.32 3.28
C VAL A 41 2.16 -19.18 4.39
N ALA A 42 1.43 -18.06 4.43
CA ALA A 42 0.37 -17.83 5.40
C ALA A 42 -0.80 -18.80 5.20
N ASP A 43 -1.33 -19.33 6.30
CA ASP A 43 -2.61 -20.04 6.30
C ASP A 43 -3.79 -19.05 6.17
N GLU A 44 -4.99 -19.57 5.95
CA GLU A 44 -6.18 -18.76 5.74
C GLU A 44 -6.51 -17.84 6.92
N VAL A 45 -6.22 -18.26 8.15
CA VAL A 45 -6.51 -17.49 9.37
C VAL A 45 -5.55 -16.30 9.48
N VAL A 46 -4.25 -16.56 9.32
CA VAL A 46 -3.21 -15.54 9.33
C VAL A 46 -3.41 -14.56 8.17
N LEU A 47 -3.78 -15.07 7.00
CA LEU A 47 -4.07 -14.24 5.83
C LEU A 47 -5.29 -13.34 6.06
N HIS A 48 -6.36 -13.89 6.63
CA HIS A 48 -7.56 -13.12 6.96
C HIS A 48 -7.25 -12.01 7.97
N ASP A 49 -6.52 -12.33 9.05
CA ASP A 49 -6.16 -11.35 10.08
C ASP A 49 -5.19 -10.29 9.57
N PHE A 50 -4.27 -10.66 8.68
CA PHE A 50 -3.37 -9.70 8.05
C PHE A 50 -4.09 -8.77 7.06
N LEU A 51 -4.96 -9.32 6.20
CA LEU A 51 -5.63 -8.53 5.16
C LEU A 51 -6.75 -7.63 5.69
N ARG A 52 -7.40 -8.01 6.80
CA ARG A 52 -8.51 -7.24 7.43
C ARG A 52 -9.60 -6.86 6.39
N LEU A 53 -10.05 -7.85 5.61
CA LEU A 53 -11.00 -7.64 4.51
C LEU A 53 -12.39 -7.22 4.99
N ASP A 54 -12.73 -7.56 6.24
CA ASP A 54 -13.91 -7.06 6.95
C ASP A 54 -13.88 -5.54 7.08
N VAL A 55 -12.75 -4.97 7.49
CA VAL A 55 -12.56 -3.51 7.58
C VAL A 55 -12.60 -2.87 6.19
N LEU A 56 -11.96 -3.50 5.20
CA LEU A 56 -12.03 -3.00 3.83
C LEU A 56 -13.47 -2.95 3.32
N ARG A 57 -14.27 -3.99 3.59
CA ARG A 57 -15.68 -4.03 3.21
C ARG A 57 -16.48 -2.91 3.87
N GLU A 58 -16.24 -2.63 5.15
CA GLU A 58 -16.85 -1.51 5.87
C GLU A 58 -16.51 -0.16 5.20
N VAL A 59 -15.24 0.05 4.87
CA VAL A 59 -14.78 1.29 4.21
C VAL A 59 -15.40 1.45 2.82
N LEU A 60 -15.57 0.36 2.08
CA LEU A 60 -16.14 0.36 0.73
C LEU A 60 -17.68 0.45 0.71
N ASP A 61 -18.37 0.21 1.82
CA ASP A 61 -19.84 0.27 1.93
C ASP A 61 -20.37 1.71 1.96
N LYS A 62 -20.09 2.47 0.89
CA LYS A 62 -20.57 3.85 0.70
C LYS A 62 -21.28 3.97 -0.63
N LYS A 63 -22.47 4.60 -0.60
CA LYS A 63 -23.18 4.98 -1.83
C LYS A 63 -22.47 6.16 -2.48
N VAL A 64 -21.77 5.90 -3.59
CA VAL A 64 -21.02 6.92 -4.34
C VAL A 64 -21.61 7.10 -5.74
N GLY A 65 -21.80 8.34 -6.15
CA GLY A 65 -22.45 8.68 -7.43
C GLY A 65 -21.57 8.47 -8.68
N GLN A 66 -20.26 8.22 -8.49
CA GLN A 66 -19.34 7.93 -9.59
C GLN A 66 -18.66 6.58 -9.36
N VAL A 67 -18.93 5.63 -10.26
CA VAL A 67 -18.39 4.27 -10.23
C VAL A 67 -16.87 4.29 -10.17
N GLY A 68 -16.30 3.67 -9.15
CA GLY A 68 -14.86 3.45 -9.03
C GLY A 68 -14.02 4.67 -8.61
N ARG A 69 -14.57 5.89 -8.50
CA ARG A 69 -13.75 7.06 -8.09
C ARG A 69 -13.34 6.96 -6.63
N TYR A 70 -14.27 6.57 -5.77
CA TYR A 70 -14.04 6.45 -4.34
C TYR A 70 -13.05 5.33 -4.05
N GLU A 71 -13.30 4.15 -4.62
CA GLU A 71 -12.47 2.95 -4.46
C GLU A 71 -11.04 3.21 -4.91
N ARG A 72 -10.84 3.89 -6.05
CA ARG A 72 -9.50 4.30 -6.50
C ARG A 72 -8.80 5.22 -5.50
N SER A 73 -9.53 6.10 -4.81
CA SER A 73 -8.96 6.96 -3.77
C SER A 73 -8.58 6.17 -2.53
N VAL A 74 -9.47 5.28 -2.06
CA VAL A 74 -9.23 4.38 -0.92
C VAL A 74 -7.96 3.57 -1.15
N PHE A 75 -7.87 2.87 -2.29
CA PHE A 75 -6.69 2.05 -2.60
C PHE A 75 -5.42 2.89 -2.77
N SER A 76 -5.52 4.09 -3.35
CA SER A 76 -4.36 4.97 -3.51
C SER A 76 -3.78 5.43 -2.17
N GLU A 77 -4.63 5.86 -1.22
CA GLU A 77 -4.16 6.26 0.12
C GLU A 77 -3.69 5.05 0.92
N ALA A 78 -4.39 3.91 0.82
CA ALA A 78 -3.98 2.67 1.48
C ALA A 78 -2.57 2.22 1.08
N PHE A 79 -2.27 2.17 -0.22
CA PHE A 79 -0.94 1.78 -0.70
C PHE A 79 0.13 2.83 -0.41
N LYS A 80 -0.24 4.10 -0.28
CA LYS A 80 0.68 5.14 0.15
C LYS A 80 1.09 4.92 1.61
N VAL A 81 0.12 4.68 2.50
CA VAL A 81 0.42 4.32 3.91
C VAL A 81 1.27 3.05 3.98
N LEU A 82 0.94 2.02 3.20
CA LEU A 82 1.74 0.79 3.16
C LEU A 82 3.22 1.05 2.79
N VAL A 83 3.46 1.94 1.84
CA VAL A 83 4.81 2.34 1.41
C VAL A 83 5.49 3.24 2.45
N ASP A 84 4.76 4.19 3.05
CA ASP A 84 5.28 5.11 4.06
C ASP A 84 5.69 4.36 5.35
N GLU A 85 5.00 3.26 5.66
CA GLU A 85 5.29 2.35 6.78
C GLU A 85 6.28 1.23 6.42
N ASP A 86 6.95 1.33 5.26
CA ASP A 86 7.97 0.37 4.80
C ASP A 86 7.50 -1.11 4.78
N PHE A 87 6.20 -1.35 4.62
CA PHE A 87 5.58 -2.68 4.69
C PHE A 87 5.77 -3.39 6.06
N GLU A 88 6.10 -2.65 7.12
CA GLU A 88 6.27 -3.14 8.50
C GLU A 88 4.97 -3.02 9.32
N LEU A 89 3.86 -3.47 8.75
CA LEU A 89 2.56 -3.44 9.41
C LEU A 89 2.18 -4.80 10.01
N ALA A 90 1.52 -4.77 11.16
CA ALA A 90 0.92 -5.96 11.76
C ALA A 90 -0.25 -6.50 10.90
N ASN A 91 -1.01 -5.61 10.28
CA ASN A 91 -2.09 -5.91 9.34
C ASN A 91 -2.42 -4.67 8.48
N LEU A 92 -3.34 -4.80 7.51
CA LEU A 92 -3.69 -3.74 6.56
C LEU A 92 -4.80 -2.78 7.04
N GLU A 93 -5.30 -2.92 8.26
CA GLU A 93 -6.34 -2.02 8.79
C GLU A 93 -5.94 -0.53 8.76
N PRO A 94 -4.70 -0.14 9.15
CA PRO A 94 -4.25 1.25 9.02
C PRO A 94 -4.29 1.77 7.58
N CYS A 95 -4.01 0.90 6.60
CA CYS A 95 -4.10 1.24 5.19
C CYS A 95 -5.54 1.52 4.78
N TRP A 96 -6.50 0.68 5.19
CA TRP A 96 -7.92 0.86 4.84
C TRP A 96 -8.54 2.10 5.47
N ARG A 97 -8.11 2.47 6.68
CA ARG A 97 -8.63 3.65 7.41
C ARG A 97 -7.95 4.96 7.04
N ALA A 98 -7.02 4.95 6.09
CA ALA A 98 -6.29 6.15 5.65
C ALA A 98 -7.13 7.13 4.80
N SER A 99 -8.32 6.71 4.33
CA SER A 99 -9.18 7.46 3.39
C SER A 99 -10.43 8.08 4.01
#